data_AF-A0A1H0S0X3-F1
#
_entry.id   AF-A0A1H0S0X3-F1
#
_cell.length_a   1.000
_cell.length_b   1.000
_cell.length_c   1.000
_cell.angle_alpha   90.00
_cell.angle_beta   90.00
_cell.angle_gamma   90.00
#
_symmetry.space_group_name_H-M   'P 1'
#
loop_
_entity.id
_entity.type
_entity.pdbx_description
1 polymer ?
#
loop_
_entity_poly.entity_id
_entity_poly.type
_entity_poly.pdbx_seq_one_letter_code
_entity_poly.pdbx_strand_id
1 'polypeptide(L)'
;MADWNWEELDTSIGGAEKIPEWVQRLLSQDAKIRENALQTLLCYVANQGSLYTAAAGVVDVLLDYLGSVGRLPAEAWHLMNYIFGAVSCDATVVVEGRTVSLDGYVKARITSLLPLVDEVVADVTIEELDGLTWVLMRLAERSFAVIEILEKHLSSAMGERRASLVQAVADARDAWEEGNQFLGDV
;
A
#
# COMPACT_ATOMS: atom_id res chain seq x y z
N MET A 1 -11.06 -9.70 11.36
CA MET A 1 -11.49 -9.03 10.11
C MET A 1 -12.35 -7.86 10.53
N ALA A 2 -11.94 -6.64 10.19
CA ALA A 2 -12.76 -5.47 10.48
C ALA A 2 -13.90 -5.44 9.45
N ASP A 3 -15.12 -5.64 9.91
CA ASP A 3 -16.31 -5.40 9.09
C ASP A 3 -16.54 -3.89 9.08
N TRP A 4 -16.32 -3.27 7.91
CA TRP A 4 -16.37 -1.83 7.76
C TRP A 4 -17.80 -1.37 7.48
N ASN A 5 -18.31 -0.46 8.31
CA ASN A 5 -19.57 0.22 8.02
C ASN A 5 -19.34 1.32 6.98
N TRP A 6 -19.31 0.96 5.70
CA TRP A 6 -19.00 1.86 4.59
C TRP A 6 -19.94 3.08 4.51
N GLU A 7 -21.16 3.00 5.04
CA GLU A 7 -22.10 4.14 5.05
C GLU A 7 -21.66 5.26 6.01
N GLU A 8 -20.84 4.93 7.01
CA GLU A 8 -20.33 5.88 8.02
C GLU A 8 -18.92 6.39 7.68
N LEU A 9 -18.34 5.98 6.55
CA LEU A 9 -17.00 6.40 6.12
C LEU A 9 -17.09 7.56 5.12
N ASP A 10 -16.24 8.56 5.35
CA ASP A 10 -16.04 9.69 4.46
C ASP A 10 -15.12 9.36 3.28
N THR A 11 -15.37 10.05 2.17
CA THR A 11 -14.52 10.13 0.98
C THR A 11 -14.37 11.59 0.57
N SER A 12 -13.52 11.88 -0.42
CA SER A 12 -13.41 13.24 -0.95
C SER A 12 -14.66 13.68 -1.74
N ILE A 13 -15.43 12.74 -2.29
CA ILE A 13 -16.60 13.00 -3.13
C ILE A 13 -17.74 12.04 -2.73
N GLY A 14 -18.64 12.52 -1.87
CA GLY A 14 -19.83 11.76 -1.47
C GLY A 14 -19.53 10.65 -0.45
N GLY A 15 -20.46 9.70 -0.34
CA GLY A 15 -20.35 8.57 0.59
C GLY A 15 -19.47 7.43 0.09
N ALA A 16 -19.08 6.53 1.00
CA ALA A 16 -18.19 5.41 0.69
C ALA A 16 -18.91 4.11 0.30
N GLU A 17 -20.23 4.11 0.11
CA GLU A 17 -21.04 2.92 -0.17
C GLU A 17 -20.63 2.18 -1.45
N LYS A 18 -20.01 2.88 -2.42
CA LYS A 18 -19.52 2.29 -3.67
C LYS A 18 -18.08 1.83 -3.62
N ILE A 19 -17.33 2.16 -2.57
CA ILE A 19 -15.91 1.82 -2.46
C ILE A 19 -15.67 0.31 -2.57
N PRO A 20 -16.46 -0.58 -1.92
CA PRO A 20 -16.30 -2.03 -2.10
C PRO A 20 -16.38 -2.49 -3.55
N GLU A 21 -17.31 -1.95 -4.33
CA GLU A 21 -17.45 -2.28 -5.77
C GLU A 21 -16.20 -1.82 -6.54
N TRP A 22 -15.71 -0.63 -6.27
CA TRP A 22 -14.51 -0.12 -6.93
C TRP A 22 -13.25 -0.91 -6.57
N VAL A 23 -13.11 -1.36 -5.32
CA VAL A 23 -12.00 -2.24 -4.92
C VAL A 23 -12.11 -3.60 -5.62
N GLN A 24 -13.31 -4.18 -5.74
CA GLN A 24 -13.47 -5.41 -6.53
C GLN A 24 -13.07 -5.22 -8.00
N ARG A 25 -13.39 -4.08 -8.59
CA ARG A 25 -12.98 -3.73 -9.95
C ARG A 25 -11.47 -3.53 -10.08
N LEU A 26 -10.81 -2.96 -9.06
CA LEU A 26 -9.36 -2.84 -8.99
C LEU A 26 -8.66 -4.21 -9.00
N LEU A 27 -9.34 -5.24 -8.50
CA LEU A 27 -8.85 -6.62 -8.44
C LEU A 27 -9.29 -7.46 -9.67
N SER A 28 -9.86 -6.82 -10.69
CA SER A 28 -10.27 -7.47 -11.94
C SER A 28 -9.09 -8.01 -12.74
N GLN A 29 -9.34 -9.06 -13.53
CA GLN A 29 -8.35 -9.55 -14.51
C GLN A 29 -8.18 -8.60 -15.72
N ASP A 30 -9.16 -7.73 -15.96
CA ASP A 30 -9.13 -6.76 -17.06
C ASP A 30 -8.35 -5.48 -16.65
N ALA A 31 -7.22 -5.23 -17.31
CA ALA A 31 -6.34 -4.09 -17.04
C ALA A 31 -7.04 -2.74 -17.18
N LYS A 32 -7.94 -2.58 -18.16
CA LYS A 32 -8.68 -1.34 -18.33
C LYS A 32 -9.68 -1.12 -17.20
N ILE A 33 -10.30 -2.20 -16.70
CA ILE A 33 -11.18 -2.10 -15.52
C ILE A 33 -10.36 -1.69 -14.29
N ARG A 34 -9.17 -2.28 -14.09
CA ARG A 34 -8.28 -1.94 -12.98
C ARG A 34 -7.83 -0.49 -13.02
N GLU A 35 -7.36 -0.01 -14.17
CA GLU A 35 -6.91 1.37 -14.34
C GLU A 35 -8.03 2.38 -14.02
N ASN A 36 -9.23 2.15 -14.56
CA ASN A 36 -10.39 3.00 -14.26
C ASN A 36 -10.77 2.98 -12.77
N ALA A 37 -10.69 1.80 -12.14
CA ALA A 37 -10.95 1.66 -10.71
C ALA A 37 -9.89 2.37 -9.86
N LEU A 38 -8.61 2.28 -10.23
CA LEU A 38 -7.51 3.00 -9.59
C LEU A 38 -7.75 4.52 -9.62
N GLN A 39 -8.01 5.08 -10.80
CA GLN A 39 -8.25 6.52 -10.94
C GLN A 39 -9.46 6.97 -10.10
N THR A 40 -10.51 6.15 -10.08
CA THR A 40 -11.70 6.43 -9.26
C THR A 40 -11.35 6.37 -7.77
N LEU A 41 -10.67 5.33 -7.31
CA LEU A 41 -10.32 5.18 -5.90
C LEU A 41 -9.37 6.27 -5.42
N LEU A 42 -8.37 6.68 -6.22
CA LEU A 42 -7.50 7.81 -5.88
C LEU A 42 -8.29 9.08 -5.64
N CYS A 43 -9.27 9.38 -6.50
CA CYS A 43 -10.15 10.52 -6.31
C CYS A 43 -11.00 10.40 -5.04
N TYR A 44 -11.38 9.21 -4.59
CA TYR A 44 -12.28 9.07 -3.43
C TYR A 44 -11.52 8.97 -2.10
N VAL A 45 -10.45 8.17 -2.02
CA VAL A 45 -9.84 7.79 -0.73
C VAL A 45 -8.48 8.45 -0.47
N ALA A 46 -7.81 8.96 -1.50
CA ALA A 46 -6.47 9.57 -1.42
C ALA A 46 -6.30 10.72 -2.43
N ASN A 47 -7.11 11.77 -2.30
CA ASN A 47 -7.21 12.85 -3.29
C ASN A 47 -6.25 14.01 -2.99
N GLN A 48 -5.39 14.38 -3.95
CA GLN A 48 -4.45 15.50 -3.84
C GLN A 48 -3.61 15.49 -2.54
N GLY A 49 -3.20 14.30 -2.09
CA GLY A 49 -2.43 14.12 -0.86
C GLY A 49 -3.26 14.08 0.42
N SER A 50 -4.58 14.31 0.35
CA SER A 50 -5.49 14.16 1.49
C SER A 50 -5.98 12.72 1.62
N LEU A 51 -5.96 12.19 2.84
CA LEU A 51 -6.39 10.84 3.19
C LEU A 51 -7.78 10.87 3.85
N TYR A 52 -8.68 10.01 3.38
CA TYR A 52 -10.07 9.93 3.86
C TYR A 52 -10.36 8.60 4.55
N THR A 53 -11.34 8.55 5.45
CA THR A 53 -11.56 7.39 6.34
C THR A 53 -11.86 6.10 5.59
N ALA A 54 -12.47 6.18 4.40
CA ALA A 54 -12.68 5.01 3.54
C ALA A 54 -11.37 4.29 3.14
N ALA A 55 -10.23 4.99 3.15
CA ALA A 55 -8.93 4.39 2.84
C ALA A 55 -8.56 3.27 3.82
N ALA A 56 -8.98 3.36 5.09
CA ALA A 56 -8.71 2.31 6.08
C ALA A 56 -9.35 0.98 5.69
N GLY A 57 -10.62 1.01 5.25
CA GLY A 57 -11.31 -0.16 4.73
C GLY A 57 -10.70 -0.70 3.44
N VAL A 58 -10.29 0.19 2.53
CA VAL A 58 -9.62 -0.22 1.29
C VAL A 58 -8.33 -0.99 1.60
N VAL A 59 -7.51 -0.50 2.52
CA VAL A 59 -6.26 -1.16 2.92
C VAL A 59 -6.54 -2.55 3.48
N ASP A 60 -7.53 -2.70 4.36
CA ASP A 60 -7.87 -4.01 4.91
C ASP A 60 -8.34 -5.00 3.84
N VAL A 61 -9.20 -4.57 2.92
CA VAL A 61 -9.66 -5.44 1.82
C VAL A 61 -8.49 -5.88 0.93
N LEU A 62 -7.55 -4.99 0.63
CA LEU A 62 -6.38 -5.34 -0.18
C LEU A 62 -5.42 -6.28 0.54
N LEU A 63 -5.22 -6.10 1.85
CA LEU A 63 -4.39 -7.01 2.66
C LEU A 63 -5.04 -8.39 2.78
N ASP A 64 -6.35 -8.45 2.99
CA ASP A 64 -7.08 -9.71 3.04
C ASP A 64 -7.06 -10.44 1.68
N TYR A 65 -7.19 -9.69 0.58
CA TYR A 65 -7.03 -10.25 -0.76
C TYR A 65 -5.60 -10.78 -0.99
N LEU A 66 -4.58 -10.02 -0.61
CA LEU A 66 -3.19 -10.45 -0.73
C LEU A 66 -2.93 -11.72 0.10
N GLY A 67 -3.46 -11.81 1.32
CA GLY A 67 -3.31 -12.97 2.19
C GLY A 67 -4.05 -14.22 1.69
N SER A 68 -5.14 -14.05 0.94
CA SER A 68 -5.94 -15.15 0.42
C SER A 68 -5.52 -15.62 -0.98
N VAL A 69 -5.08 -14.70 -1.84
CA VAL A 69 -4.73 -14.97 -3.24
C VAL A 69 -3.21 -15.02 -3.47
N GLY A 70 -2.42 -14.45 -2.56
CA GLY A 70 -0.95 -14.45 -2.65
C GLY A 70 -0.38 -13.45 -3.66
N ARG A 71 -1.19 -12.52 -4.18
CA ARG A 71 -0.73 -11.45 -5.09
C ARG A 71 -1.71 -10.29 -5.16
N LEU A 72 -1.20 -9.15 -5.61
CA LEU A 72 -1.98 -7.97 -5.96
C LEU A 72 -1.55 -7.46 -7.35
N PRO A 73 -2.49 -6.95 -8.16
CA PRO A 73 -2.13 -6.28 -9.41
C PRO A 73 -1.36 -4.98 -9.12
N ALA A 74 -0.56 -4.53 -10.10
CA ALA A 74 0.26 -3.32 -9.97
C ALA A 74 -0.57 -2.09 -9.55
N GLU A 75 -1.78 -1.94 -10.09
CA GLU A 75 -2.68 -0.84 -9.75
C GLU A 75 -3.09 -0.84 -8.27
N ALA A 76 -3.23 -2.01 -7.65
CA ALA A 76 -3.52 -2.10 -6.22
C ALA A 76 -2.31 -1.69 -5.37
N TRP A 77 -1.09 -2.07 -5.77
CA TRP A 77 0.13 -1.59 -5.14
C TRP A 77 0.29 -0.07 -5.28
N HIS A 78 0.01 0.48 -6.46
CA HIS A 78 0.00 1.92 -6.67
C HIS A 78 -0.99 2.62 -5.73
N LEU A 79 -2.23 2.13 -5.60
CA LEU A 79 -3.19 2.69 -4.66
C LEU A 79 -2.67 2.67 -3.22
N MET A 80 -2.07 1.56 -2.76
CA MET A 80 -1.47 1.48 -1.43
C MET A 80 -0.34 2.50 -1.24
N ASN A 81 0.50 2.71 -2.25
CA ASN A 81 1.56 3.73 -2.22
C ASN A 81 0.99 5.15 -2.05
N TYR A 82 -0.08 5.49 -2.79
CA TYR A 82 -0.75 6.78 -2.64
C TYR A 82 -1.42 6.94 -1.28
N ILE A 83 -2.11 5.91 -0.79
CA ILE A 83 -2.73 5.91 0.54
C ILE A 83 -1.67 6.10 1.64
N PHE A 84 -0.52 5.43 1.53
CA PHE A 84 0.55 5.54 2.52
C PHE A 84 1.20 6.93 2.56
N GLY A 85 1.35 7.56 1.39
CA GLY A 85 1.92 8.90 1.25
C GLY A 85 0.95 10.05 1.54
N ALA A 86 -0.36 9.78 1.62
CA ALA A 86 -1.36 10.78 1.95
C ALA A 86 -1.39 11.10 3.45
N VAL A 87 -1.98 12.25 3.78
CA VAL A 87 -2.09 12.77 5.15
C VAL A 87 -3.55 13.07 5.48
N SER A 88 -3.96 12.80 6.71
CA SER A 88 -5.29 13.20 7.21
C SER A 88 -5.16 14.36 8.20
N CYS A 89 -6.13 15.28 8.20
CA CYS A 89 -6.22 16.34 9.18
C CYS A 89 -6.98 15.84 10.41
N ASP A 90 -6.28 15.19 11.35
CA ASP A 90 -6.82 14.66 12.61
C ASP A 90 -8.01 13.70 12.45
N ALA A 91 -8.14 13.05 11.28
CA ALA A 91 -9.22 12.11 11.03
C ALA A 91 -9.05 10.85 11.90
N THR A 92 -10.17 10.29 12.35
CA THR A 92 -10.21 9.07 13.13
C THR A 92 -11.16 8.05 12.54
N VAL A 93 -10.89 6.78 12.78
CA VAL A 93 -11.77 5.66 12.42
C VAL A 93 -12.05 4.80 13.64
N VAL A 94 -13.20 4.10 13.64
CA VAL A 94 -13.55 3.15 14.69
C VAL A 94 -13.22 1.74 14.20
N VAL A 95 -12.27 1.08 14.85
CA VAL A 95 -11.83 -0.29 14.54
C VAL A 95 -12.04 -1.14 15.78
N GLU A 96 -12.81 -2.22 15.65
CA GLU A 96 -13.13 -3.13 16.77
C GLU A 96 -13.63 -2.40 18.03
N GLY A 97 -14.46 -1.36 17.83
CA GLY A 97 -15.02 -0.53 18.89
C GLY A 97 -14.06 0.50 19.51
N ARG A 98 -12.86 0.68 18.94
CA ARG A 98 -11.87 1.66 19.40
C ARG A 98 -11.65 2.75 18.37
N THR A 99 -11.67 4.01 18.82
CA THR A 99 -11.30 5.15 17.98
C THR A 99 -9.78 5.24 17.88
N VAL A 100 -9.26 5.26 16.65
CA VAL A 100 -7.83 5.39 16.35
C VAL A 100 -7.61 6.47 15.28
N SER A 101 -6.41 7.07 15.26
CA SER A 101 -6.00 7.97 14.18
C SER A 101 -5.98 7.21 12.84
N LEU A 102 -6.56 7.83 11.81
CA LEU A 102 -6.60 7.26 10.46
C LEU A 102 -5.18 7.07 9.90
N ASP A 103 -4.33 8.08 9.98
CA ASP A 103 -2.93 8.01 9.57
C ASP A 103 -2.19 6.87 10.28
N GLY A 104 -2.31 6.82 11.60
CA GLY A 104 -1.66 5.80 12.41
C GLY A 104 -2.13 4.39 12.04
N TYR A 105 -3.44 4.22 11.84
CA TYR A 105 -4.03 2.95 11.44
C TYR A 105 -3.52 2.49 10.08
N VAL A 106 -3.70 3.31 9.04
CA VAL A 106 -3.32 2.99 7.66
C VAL A 106 -1.83 2.68 7.56
N LYS A 107 -0.97 3.51 8.16
CA LYS A 107 0.49 3.31 8.12
C LYS A 107 0.90 2.05 8.86
N ALA A 108 0.31 1.74 10.01
CA ALA A 108 0.57 0.50 10.74
C ALA A 108 0.11 -0.73 9.95
N ARG A 109 -1.08 -0.67 9.34
CA ARG A 109 -1.63 -1.77 8.54
C ARG A 109 -0.80 -2.03 7.29
N ILE A 110 -0.44 -0.99 6.55
CA ILE A 110 0.47 -1.14 5.41
C ILE A 110 1.83 -1.64 5.90
N THR A 111 2.43 -1.11 6.96
CA THR A 111 3.71 -1.67 7.47
C THR A 111 3.62 -3.15 7.85
N SER A 112 2.45 -3.62 8.31
CA SER A 112 2.23 -5.04 8.62
C SER A 112 2.25 -5.97 7.40
N LEU A 113 2.35 -5.44 6.17
CA LEU A 113 2.48 -6.23 4.94
C LEU A 113 3.85 -6.87 4.75
N LEU A 114 4.91 -6.39 5.44
CA LEU A 114 6.28 -6.83 5.17
C LEU A 114 6.48 -8.36 5.23
N PRO A 115 5.98 -9.09 6.24
CA PRO A 115 6.10 -10.55 6.26
C PRO A 115 5.40 -11.21 5.07
N LEU A 116 4.21 -10.74 4.71
CA LEU A 116 3.43 -11.28 3.59
C LEU A 116 4.11 -10.96 2.24
N VAL A 117 4.73 -9.79 2.11
CA VAL A 117 5.53 -9.46 0.94
C VAL A 117 6.76 -10.34 0.82
N ASP A 118 7.44 -10.65 1.91
CA ASP A 118 8.57 -11.59 1.87
C ASP A 118 8.17 -12.97 1.32
N GLU A 119 6.93 -13.39 1.55
CA GLU A 119 6.38 -14.63 1.00
C GLU A 119 6.05 -14.53 -0.50
N VAL A 120 5.48 -13.41 -0.96
CA VAL A 120 4.93 -13.32 -2.34
C VAL A 120 5.89 -12.72 -3.37
N VAL A 121 6.88 -11.92 -2.94
CA VAL A 121 7.70 -11.12 -3.86
C VAL A 121 8.57 -11.96 -4.80
N ALA A 122 8.78 -13.25 -4.54
CA ALA A 122 9.45 -14.14 -5.49
C ALA A 122 8.59 -14.42 -6.74
N ASP A 123 7.27 -14.46 -6.58
CA ASP A 123 6.33 -15.00 -7.58
C ASP A 123 5.55 -13.92 -8.35
N VAL A 124 5.65 -12.64 -7.95
CA VAL A 124 5.00 -11.53 -8.66
C VAL A 124 5.60 -11.30 -10.06
N THR A 125 4.82 -10.77 -11.00
CA THR A 125 5.34 -10.35 -12.32
C THR A 125 6.27 -9.14 -12.20
N ILE A 126 6.97 -8.76 -13.28
CA ILE A 126 7.80 -7.53 -13.29
C ILE A 126 6.92 -6.29 -13.07
N GLU A 127 5.77 -6.22 -13.73
CA GLU A 127 4.83 -5.11 -13.58
C GLU A 127 4.31 -5.00 -12.13
N GLU A 128 3.97 -6.12 -11.50
CA GLU A 128 3.57 -6.17 -10.10
C GLU A 128 4.73 -5.81 -9.16
N LEU A 129 5.95 -6.27 -9.47
CA LEU A 129 7.15 -5.92 -8.72
C LEU A 129 7.40 -4.41 -8.76
N ASP A 130 7.29 -3.78 -9.93
CA ASP A 130 7.46 -2.34 -10.08
C ASP A 130 6.40 -1.55 -9.29
N GLY A 131 5.15 -2.04 -9.21
CA GLY A 131 4.13 -1.46 -8.34
C GLY A 131 4.49 -1.59 -6.85
N LEU A 132 4.93 -2.79 -6.45
CA LEU A 132 5.32 -3.12 -5.08
C LEU A 132 6.55 -2.33 -4.60
N THR A 133 7.55 -2.11 -5.45
CA THR A 133 8.78 -1.38 -5.07
C THR A 133 8.47 0.04 -4.62
N TRP A 134 7.50 0.73 -5.21
CA TRP A 134 7.05 2.05 -4.74
C TRP A 134 6.58 2.03 -3.28
N VAL A 135 5.80 1.01 -2.90
CA VAL A 135 5.32 0.84 -1.51
C VAL A 135 6.50 0.53 -0.59
N LEU A 136 7.39 -0.38 -1.03
CA LEU A 136 8.56 -0.78 -0.26
C LEU A 136 9.52 0.39 -0.01
N MET A 137 9.78 1.25 -1.00
CA MET A 137 10.63 2.44 -0.81
C MET A 137 10.11 3.37 0.29
N ARG A 138 8.80 3.63 0.33
CA ARG A 138 8.20 4.44 1.40
C ARG A 138 8.27 3.76 2.77
N LEU A 139 8.15 2.43 2.79
CA LEU A 139 8.35 1.66 4.01
C LEU A 139 9.82 1.65 4.46
N ALA A 140 10.76 1.71 3.51
CA ALA A 140 12.19 1.70 3.78
C ALA A 140 12.65 2.94 4.54
N GLU A 141 11.96 4.09 4.40
CA GLU A 141 12.17 5.27 5.26
C GLU A 141 12.03 4.96 6.77
N ARG A 142 11.33 3.88 7.12
CA ARG A 142 10.91 3.55 8.50
C ARG A 142 11.25 2.13 8.95
N SER A 143 11.70 1.28 8.05
CA SER A 143 11.90 -0.14 8.32
C SER A 143 13.05 -0.72 7.51
N PHE A 144 14.17 -1.01 8.19
CA PHE A 144 15.31 -1.69 7.60
C PHE A 144 14.96 -3.09 7.05
N ALA A 145 13.89 -3.72 7.57
CA ALA A 145 13.42 -5.02 7.09
C ALA A 145 13.05 -5.01 5.59
N VAL A 146 12.71 -3.86 5.02
CA VAL A 146 12.51 -3.73 3.56
C VAL A 146 13.78 -4.10 2.80
N ILE A 147 14.93 -3.58 3.22
CA ILE A 147 16.23 -3.83 2.58
C ILE A 147 16.56 -5.33 2.71
N GLU A 148 16.34 -5.92 3.89
CA GLU A 148 16.58 -7.35 4.12
C GLU A 148 15.74 -8.24 3.19
N ILE A 149 14.46 -7.90 2.99
CA ILE A 149 13.57 -8.61 2.06
C ILE A 149 14.10 -8.47 0.62
N LEU A 150 14.37 -7.26 0.16
CA LEU A 150 14.83 -7.04 -1.22
C LEU A 150 16.15 -7.75 -1.50
N GLU A 151 17.11 -7.71 -0.58
CA GLU A 151 18.40 -8.39 -0.72
C GLU A 151 18.28 -9.92 -0.74
N LYS A 152 17.40 -10.48 0.11
CA LYS A 152 17.10 -11.91 0.12
C LYS A 152 16.63 -12.36 -1.26
N HIS A 153 15.69 -11.65 -1.88
CA HIS A 153 15.14 -12.00 -3.20
C HIS A 153 16.06 -11.65 -4.36
N LEU A 154 16.93 -10.64 -4.21
CA LEU A 154 17.96 -10.32 -5.20
C LEU A 154 18.96 -11.48 -5.40
N SER A 155 19.25 -12.25 -4.34
CA SER A 155 20.23 -13.35 -4.39
C SER A 155 19.90 -14.43 -5.42
N SER A 156 18.60 -14.67 -5.67
CA SER A 156 18.08 -15.67 -6.60
C SER A 156 17.55 -15.08 -7.92
N ALA A 157 17.44 -13.76 -8.03
CA ALA A 157 16.89 -13.09 -9.20
C ALA A 157 17.85 -13.05 -10.40
N MET A 158 17.27 -13.14 -11.59
CA MET A 158 17.97 -13.11 -12.89
C MET A 158 17.29 -12.14 -13.87
N GLY A 159 18.02 -11.74 -14.91
CA GLY A 159 17.48 -10.91 -16.01
C GLY A 159 16.91 -9.57 -15.54
N GLU A 160 15.75 -9.21 -16.10
CA GLU A 160 15.04 -7.96 -15.80
C GLU A 160 14.66 -7.85 -14.32
N ARG A 161 14.21 -8.94 -13.69
CA ARG A 161 13.88 -8.95 -12.26
C ARG A 161 15.07 -8.55 -11.39
N ARG A 162 16.26 -9.08 -11.73
CA ARG A 162 17.50 -8.73 -11.02
C ARG A 162 17.79 -7.24 -11.16
N ALA A 163 17.62 -6.68 -12.36
CA ALA A 163 17.84 -5.25 -12.58
C ALA A 163 16.88 -4.40 -11.74
N SER A 164 15.58 -4.72 -11.72
CA SER A 164 14.59 -4.02 -10.89
C SER A 164 14.92 -4.14 -9.39
N LEU A 165 15.30 -5.33 -8.90
CA LEU A 165 15.66 -5.53 -7.50
C LEU A 165 16.96 -4.83 -7.10
N VAL A 166 17.97 -4.76 -7.98
CA VAL A 166 19.19 -3.98 -7.72
C VAL A 166 18.84 -2.51 -7.51
N GLN A 167 18.01 -1.94 -8.38
CA GLN A 167 17.58 -0.55 -8.27
C GLN A 167 16.77 -0.35 -6.98
N ALA A 168 15.80 -1.23 -6.70
CA ALA A 168 14.98 -1.14 -5.49
C ALA A 168 15.80 -1.23 -4.20
N VAL A 169 16.84 -2.07 -4.14
CA VAL A 169 17.75 -2.14 -2.97
C VAL A 169 18.51 -0.83 -2.80
N ALA A 170 19.02 -0.24 -3.88
CA ALA A 170 19.72 1.04 -3.82
C ALA A 170 18.78 2.15 -3.30
N ASP A 171 17.61 2.27 -3.91
CA ASP A 171 16.61 3.29 -3.54
C ASP A 171 16.11 3.12 -2.10
N ALA A 172 15.90 1.87 -1.65
CA ALA A 172 15.49 1.60 -0.27
C ALA A 172 16.58 1.95 0.76
N ARG A 173 17.86 1.77 0.42
CA ARG A 173 18.98 2.18 1.27
C ARG A 173 19.07 3.70 1.37
N ASP A 174 18.98 4.40 0.24
CA ASP A 174 18.97 5.86 0.21
C ASP A 174 17.80 6.41 1.05
N ALA A 175 16.60 5.87 0.88
CA ALA A 175 15.42 6.25 1.67
C ALA A 175 15.58 5.99 3.19
N TRP A 176 16.20 4.86 3.57
CA TRP A 176 16.50 4.55 4.97
C TRP A 176 17.54 5.52 5.54
N GLU A 177 18.59 5.84 4.79
CA GLU A 177 19.61 6.80 5.22
C GLU A 177 19.03 8.20 5.40
N GLU A 178 18.27 8.70 4.42
CA GLU A 178 17.58 9.98 4.51
C GLU A 178 16.62 10.02 5.72
N GLY A 179 15.78 9.00 5.88
CA GLY A 179 14.82 8.91 6.99
C GLY A 179 15.48 8.95 8.37
N ASN A 180 16.68 8.35 8.51
CA ASN A 180 17.41 8.34 9.78
C ASN A 180 18.31 9.55 10.01
N GLN A 181 18.76 10.23 8.95
CA GLN A 181 19.49 11.51 9.10
C GLN A 181 18.62 12.56 9.80
N PHE A 182 17.33 12.62 9.48
CA PHE A 182 16.38 13.55 10.13
C PHE A 182 16.04 13.18 11.59
N LEU A 183 16.31 11.95 12.03
CA LEU A 183 16.10 11.51 13.42
C LEU A 183 17.33 11.73 14.31
N GLY A 184 18.52 11.92 13.72
CA GLY A 184 19.77 12.16 14.44
C GLY A 184 19.99 13.61 14.91
N ASP A 185 19.18 14.55 14.42
CA ASP A 185 19.28 16.00 14.70
C ASP A 185 18.23 16.50 15.72
N VAL A 186 17.60 15.61 16.50
CA VAL A 186 16.65 15.95 17.58
C VAL A 186 17.16 15.52 18.96
#